data_AF-A0AAD6Y066-F1
#
_entry.id   AF-A0AAD6Y066-F1
#
_cell.length_a   1.000
_cell.length_b   1.000
_cell.length_c   1.000
_cell.angle_alpha   90.00
_cell.angle_beta   90.00
_cell.angle_gamma   90.00
#
_symmetry.space_group_name_H-M   'P 1'
#
loop_
_entity.id
_entity.type
_entity.pdbx_description
1 polymer ?
#
loop_
_entity_poly.entity_id
_entity_poly.type
_entity_poly.pdbx_seq_one_letter_code
_entity_poly.pdbx_strand_id
1 'polypeptide(L)'
;MSSEANGTQSHELATLDTSDGASLDGMQAFRAEASAVQDALAAFGADVARVGALNNRALDTIGDESAAAKAELDALVDRTMARSTALKERIKRLQGAVMSGRGKQEREMRQNQIRTKFTEALQAYRQVEHDYRAKSRQRVERQYRIVEPNATQQEISEAITNGGGNQVFMQALTSSSDYANARSAYNEVQTRAQDIRKMEQTLAELAQLFSDIDVLVTQQNETLVAIEESAADVEANAEAGLKETSRAVKIARSLRKKRWICFFIVLIIVAILAIVLAVVFTKK
;
A
#
# COMPACT_ATOMS: atom_id res chain seq x y z
N MET A 1 -1.49 75.62 23.19
CA MET A 1 -1.06 74.37 23.85
C MET A 1 -2.31 73.62 24.27
N SER A 2 -2.35 72.33 23.96
CA SER A 2 -3.41 71.35 24.30
C SER A 2 -4.69 71.50 23.49
N SER A 3 -5.40 70.46 23.04
CA SER A 3 -5.18 69.02 22.88
C SER A 3 -6.57 68.52 22.50
N GLU A 4 -6.79 67.98 21.29
CA GLU A 4 -7.88 67.01 21.05
C GLU A 4 -7.74 66.42 19.64
N ALA A 5 -7.01 65.32 19.58
CA ALA A 5 -7.01 64.39 18.45
C ALA A 5 -8.23 63.46 18.62
N ASN A 6 -9.25 63.62 17.80
CA ASN A 6 -10.37 62.68 17.73
C ASN A 6 -9.95 61.50 16.83
N GLY A 7 -9.63 60.38 17.47
CA GLY A 7 -9.23 59.13 16.82
C GLY A 7 -10.41 58.48 16.11
N THR A 8 -10.36 58.48 14.78
CA THR A 8 -11.17 57.57 13.98
C THR A 8 -10.43 56.23 13.90
N GLN A 9 -10.76 55.31 14.80
CA GLN A 9 -10.27 53.94 14.76
C GLN A 9 -11.19 53.15 13.80
N SER A 10 -10.83 53.14 12.52
CA SER A 10 -11.36 52.19 11.56
C SER A 10 -10.98 50.77 12.00
N HIS A 11 -11.99 49.95 12.30
CA HIS A 11 -11.82 48.52 12.53
C HIS A 11 -11.27 47.86 11.26
N GLU A 12 -9.98 47.60 11.28
CA GLU A 12 -9.29 46.73 10.34
C GLU A 12 -9.83 45.30 10.55
N LEU A 13 -10.71 44.87 9.64
CA LEU A 13 -11.14 43.48 9.53
C LEU A 13 -9.88 42.66 9.20
N ALA A 14 -9.36 41.98 10.22
CA ALA A 14 -8.29 41.01 10.11
C ALA A 14 -8.64 40.02 8.99
N THR A 15 -7.86 40.09 7.92
CA THR A 15 -7.85 39.09 6.85
C THR A 15 -7.44 37.76 7.48
N LEU A 16 -8.43 36.91 7.73
CA LEU A 16 -8.26 35.52 8.10
C LEU A 16 -7.46 34.80 7.02
N ASP A 17 -6.21 34.52 7.34
CA ASP A 17 -5.51 33.25 7.11
C ASP A 17 -5.97 32.43 5.89
N THR A 18 -5.63 32.93 4.70
CA THR A 18 -5.72 32.15 3.46
C THR A 18 -4.57 31.14 3.29
N SER A 19 -3.57 31.15 4.18
CA SER A 19 -2.44 30.22 4.15
C SER A 19 -2.75 28.86 4.76
N ASP A 20 -3.52 28.80 5.86
CA ASP A 20 -3.85 27.51 6.50
C ASP A 20 -4.81 26.67 5.64
N GLY A 21 -5.77 27.31 4.96
CA GLY A 21 -6.74 26.63 4.08
C GLY A 21 -6.09 25.91 2.91
N ALA A 22 -5.07 26.50 2.27
CA ALA A 22 -4.34 25.89 1.16
C ALA A 22 -3.48 24.68 1.62
N SER A 23 -2.94 24.74 2.84
CA SER A 23 -2.14 23.64 3.42
C SER A 23 -3.01 22.45 3.83
N LEU A 24 -4.22 22.72 4.35
CA LEU A 24 -5.22 21.71 4.71
C LEU A 24 -5.80 21.01 3.48
N ASP A 25 -6.12 21.76 2.43
CA ASP A 25 -6.61 21.22 1.15
C ASP A 25 -5.54 20.32 0.48
N GLY A 26 -4.29 20.78 0.43
CA GLY A 26 -3.17 20.00 -0.08
C GLY A 26 -2.88 18.72 0.72
N MET A 27 -3.11 18.73 2.04
CA MET A 27 -2.95 17.54 2.88
C MET A 27 -4.09 16.54 2.70
N GLN A 28 -5.33 17.01 2.53
CA GLN A 28 -6.48 16.17 2.23
C GLN A 28 -6.34 15.52 0.85
N ALA A 29 -5.93 16.29 -0.16
CA ALA A 29 -5.64 15.78 -1.50
C ALA A 29 -4.53 14.71 -1.47
N PHE A 30 -3.45 14.95 -0.72
CA PHE A 30 -2.40 13.94 -0.53
C PHE A 30 -2.94 12.66 0.12
N ARG A 31 -3.72 12.77 1.19
CA ARG A 31 -4.30 11.60 1.88
C ARG A 31 -5.25 10.82 0.96
N ALA A 32 -6.04 11.52 0.15
CA ALA A 32 -6.93 10.90 -0.83
C ALA A 32 -6.15 10.12 -1.90
N GLU A 33 -5.11 10.72 -2.49
CA GLU A 33 -4.27 10.02 -3.47
C GLU A 33 -3.50 8.86 -2.83
N ALA A 34 -2.96 9.03 -1.62
CA ALA A 34 -2.30 7.96 -0.88
C ALA A 34 -3.23 6.77 -0.63
N SER A 35 -4.48 7.02 -0.23
CA SER A 35 -5.51 5.98 -0.08
C SER A 35 -5.79 5.29 -1.42
N ALA A 36 -5.99 6.07 -2.49
CA ALA A 36 -6.27 5.52 -3.80
C ALA A 36 -5.09 4.72 -4.39
N VAL A 37 -3.85 5.02 -4.00
CA VAL A 37 -2.67 4.21 -4.33
C VAL A 37 -2.65 2.92 -3.50
N GLN A 38 -3.00 2.98 -2.21
CA GLN A 38 -3.12 1.79 -1.36
C GLN A 38 -4.18 0.82 -1.90
N ASP A 39 -5.34 1.32 -2.35
CA ASP A 39 -6.39 0.49 -2.95
C ASP A 39 -5.93 -0.14 -4.27
N ALA A 40 -5.25 0.64 -5.12
CA ALA A 40 -4.68 0.13 -6.37
C ALA A 40 -3.61 -0.93 -6.11
N LEU A 41 -2.85 -0.80 -5.02
CA LEU A 41 -1.84 -1.77 -4.60
C LEU A 41 -2.45 -3.07 -4.07
N ALA A 42 -3.54 -2.98 -3.30
CA ALA A 42 -4.30 -4.15 -2.87
C ALA A 42 -4.86 -4.91 -4.10
N ALA A 43 -5.40 -4.18 -5.07
CA ALA A 43 -5.89 -4.76 -6.32
C ALA A 43 -4.76 -5.35 -7.18
N PHE A 44 -3.56 -4.75 -7.19
CA PHE A 44 -2.38 -5.33 -7.82
C PHE A 44 -1.98 -6.66 -7.16
N GLY A 45 -1.92 -6.72 -5.83
CA GLY A 45 -1.66 -7.98 -5.11
C GLY A 45 -2.70 -9.07 -5.41
N ALA A 46 -3.97 -8.70 -5.54
CA ALA A 46 -5.03 -9.63 -5.95
C ALA A 46 -4.86 -10.13 -7.39
N ASP A 47 -4.48 -9.24 -8.32
CA ASP A 47 -4.17 -9.63 -9.70
C ASP A 47 -3.00 -10.63 -9.74
N VAL A 48 -1.92 -10.38 -8.98
CA VAL A 48 -0.76 -11.28 -8.86
C VAL A 48 -1.15 -12.67 -8.32
N ALA A 49 -1.98 -12.71 -7.27
CA ALA A 49 -2.47 -13.99 -6.73
C ALA A 49 -3.31 -14.75 -7.78
N ARG A 50 -4.12 -14.04 -8.57
CA ARG A 50 -4.91 -14.63 -9.65
C ARG A 50 -4.06 -15.11 -10.82
N VAL A 51 -2.98 -14.39 -11.18
CA VAL A 51 -1.98 -14.85 -12.16
C VAL A 51 -1.40 -16.19 -11.71
N GLY A 52 -0.99 -16.30 -10.44
CA GLY A 52 -0.49 -17.57 -9.90
C GLY A 52 -1.50 -18.72 -9.97
N ALA A 53 -2.77 -18.45 -9.68
CA ALA A 53 -3.84 -19.45 -9.79
C ALA A 53 -4.09 -19.90 -11.24
N LEU A 54 -4.16 -18.96 -12.18
CA LEU A 54 -4.34 -19.26 -13.60
C LEU A 54 -3.13 -19.98 -14.21
N ASN A 55 -1.91 -19.61 -13.81
CA ASN A 55 -0.69 -20.32 -14.18
C ASN A 55 -0.74 -21.80 -13.78
N ASN A 56 -1.18 -22.10 -12.55
CA ASN A 56 -1.35 -23.48 -12.12
C ASN A 56 -2.46 -24.20 -12.91
N ARG A 57 -3.61 -23.54 -13.11
CA ARG A 57 -4.72 -24.11 -13.88
C ARG A 57 -4.32 -24.43 -15.33
N ALA A 58 -3.55 -23.56 -15.98
CA ALA A 58 -3.08 -23.76 -17.36
C ALA A 58 -2.06 -24.92 -17.49
N LEU A 59 -1.43 -25.34 -16.39
CA LEU A 59 -0.52 -26.49 -16.35
C LEU A 59 -1.23 -27.82 -16.07
N ASP A 60 -2.43 -27.78 -15.48
CA ASP A 60 -3.18 -28.95 -15.04
C ASP A 60 -4.35 -29.30 -15.99
N THR A 61 -4.87 -28.32 -16.73
CA THR A 61 -5.96 -28.50 -17.69
C THR A 61 -5.43 -28.80 -19.10
N ILE A 62 -6.14 -29.66 -19.84
CA ILE A 62 -5.80 -30.09 -21.20
C ILE A 62 -6.96 -29.70 -22.14
N GLY A 63 -6.67 -29.33 -23.39
CA GLY A 63 -7.68 -29.04 -24.41
C GLY A 63 -8.28 -27.63 -24.32
N ASP A 64 -9.56 -27.49 -24.68
CA ASP A 64 -10.23 -26.19 -24.83
C ASP A 64 -10.27 -25.36 -23.53
N GLU A 65 -10.36 -26.03 -22.38
CA GLU A 65 -10.31 -25.37 -21.07
C GLU A 65 -8.94 -24.70 -20.81
N SER A 66 -7.86 -25.32 -21.29
CA SER A 66 -6.50 -24.77 -21.21
C SER A 66 -6.36 -23.53 -22.09
N ALA A 67 -6.95 -23.54 -23.29
CA ALA A 67 -6.93 -22.40 -24.20
C ALA A 67 -7.68 -21.19 -23.64
N ALA A 68 -8.87 -21.41 -23.04
CA ALA A 68 -9.63 -20.36 -22.38
C ALA A 68 -8.88 -19.78 -21.16
N ALA A 69 -8.33 -20.65 -20.30
CA ALA A 69 -7.53 -20.23 -19.15
C ALA A 69 -6.28 -19.44 -19.58
N LYS A 70 -5.67 -19.79 -20.70
CA LYS A 70 -4.50 -19.11 -21.26
C LYS A 70 -4.83 -17.72 -21.82
N ALA A 71 -5.95 -17.59 -22.53
CA ALA A 71 -6.42 -16.28 -23.00
C ALA A 71 -6.76 -15.35 -21.83
N GLU A 72 -7.38 -15.88 -20.78
CA GLU A 72 -7.64 -15.14 -19.54
C GLU A 72 -6.34 -14.73 -18.83
N LEU A 73 -5.37 -15.65 -18.76
CA LEU A 73 -4.05 -15.40 -18.19
C LEU A 73 -3.30 -14.29 -18.92
N ASP A 74 -3.23 -14.36 -20.26
CA ASP A 74 -2.56 -13.35 -21.09
C ASP A 74 -3.14 -11.96 -20.84
N ALA A 75 -4.48 -11.83 -20.88
CA ALA A 75 -5.16 -10.57 -20.60
C ALA A 75 -4.92 -10.06 -19.15
N LEU A 76 -4.83 -10.98 -18.19
CA LEU A 76 -4.55 -10.64 -16.80
C LEU A 76 -3.11 -10.16 -16.62
N VAL A 77 -2.13 -10.81 -17.25
CA VAL A 77 -0.71 -10.40 -17.21
C VAL A 77 -0.57 -8.98 -17.77
N ASP A 78 -1.14 -8.70 -18.95
CA ASP A 78 -1.11 -7.38 -19.57
C ASP A 78 -1.71 -6.30 -18.65
N ARG A 79 -2.87 -6.60 -18.05
CA ARG A 79 -3.53 -5.71 -17.08
C ARG A 79 -2.67 -5.48 -15.84
N THR A 80 -2.04 -6.54 -15.34
CA THR A 80 -1.21 -6.51 -14.13
C THR A 80 0.03 -5.64 -14.35
N MET A 81 0.64 -5.73 -15.53
CA MET A 81 1.79 -4.90 -15.93
C MET A 81 1.43 -3.45 -16.20
N ALA A 82 0.28 -3.19 -16.82
CA ALA A 82 -0.24 -1.83 -16.97
C ALA A 82 -0.49 -1.18 -15.59
N ARG A 83 -1.07 -1.95 -14.65
CA ARG A 83 -1.33 -1.47 -13.28
C ARG A 83 -0.04 -1.21 -12.51
N SER A 84 0.97 -2.07 -12.60
CA SER A 84 2.25 -1.89 -11.91
C SER A 84 2.98 -0.63 -12.40
N THR A 85 2.95 -0.38 -13.71
CA THR A 85 3.50 0.84 -14.31
C THR A 85 2.74 2.09 -13.86
N ALA A 86 1.41 2.04 -13.83
CA ALA A 86 0.59 3.14 -13.32
C ALA A 86 0.83 3.41 -11.83
N LEU A 87 0.99 2.36 -11.01
CA LEU A 87 1.34 2.46 -9.60
C LEU A 87 2.69 3.14 -9.42
N LYS A 88 3.72 2.73 -10.17
CA LYS A 88 5.04 3.37 -10.16
C LYS A 88 4.93 4.89 -10.38
N GLU A 89 4.23 5.31 -11.43
CA GLU A 89 4.07 6.73 -11.74
C GLU A 89 3.31 7.50 -10.65
N ARG A 90 2.29 6.88 -10.04
CA ARG A 90 1.56 7.48 -8.91
C ARG A 90 2.44 7.62 -7.67
N ILE A 91 3.24 6.60 -7.35
CA ILE A 91 4.19 6.62 -6.23
C ILE A 91 5.23 7.72 -6.43
N LYS A 92 5.78 7.84 -7.64
CA LYS A 92 6.73 8.91 -8.00
C LYS A 92 6.11 10.30 -7.85
N ARG A 93 4.85 10.49 -8.27
CA ARG A 93 4.11 11.75 -8.06
C ARG A 93 3.90 12.07 -6.59
N LEU A 94 3.55 11.08 -5.77
CA LEU A 94 3.39 11.25 -4.33
C LEU A 94 4.68 11.74 -3.66
N GLN A 95 5.84 11.24 -4.10
CA GLN A 95 7.15 11.68 -3.61
C GLN A 95 7.50 13.10 -4.04
N GLY A 96 7.19 13.48 -5.28
CA GLY A 96 7.42 14.85 -5.76
C GLY A 96 6.55 15.93 -5.07
N ALA A 97 5.47 15.53 -4.39
CA ALA A 97 4.56 16.45 -3.69
C ALA A 97 5.00 16.81 -2.26
N VAL A 98 6.18 16.38 -1.80
CA VAL A 98 6.73 16.75 -0.48
C VAL A 98 7.29 18.17 -0.54
N MET A 99 6.44 19.14 -0.27
CA MET A 99 6.85 20.51 0.02
C MET A 99 7.00 20.70 1.53
N SER A 100 7.94 21.57 1.91
CA SER A 100 8.19 21.95 3.30
C SER A 100 6.92 22.47 4.00
N GLY A 101 6.64 21.98 5.22
CA GLY A 101 5.48 22.41 5.99
C GLY A 101 5.01 21.43 7.06
N ARG A 102 3.92 21.81 7.76
CA ARG A 102 3.22 20.98 8.74
C ARG A 102 2.67 19.72 8.05
N GLY A 103 2.96 18.53 8.59
CA GLY A 103 2.54 17.24 8.01
C GLY A 103 3.57 16.54 7.10
N LYS A 104 4.78 17.11 6.94
CA LYS A 104 5.91 16.46 6.23
C LYS A 104 6.14 15.02 6.71
N GLN A 105 6.22 14.83 8.02
CA GLN A 105 6.49 13.52 8.64
C GLN A 105 5.39 12.48 8.35
N GLU A 106 4.11 12.88 8.39
CA GLU A 106 3.01 11.99 8.01
C GLU A 106 3.09 11.61 6.52
N ARG A 107 3.45 12.56 5.66
CA ARG A 107 3.62 12.30 4.21
C ARG A 107 4.76 11.31 3.96
N GLU A 108 5.92 11.54 4.59
CA GLU A 108 7.09 10.65 4.48
C GLU A 108 6.78 9.24 4.99
N MET A 109 6.12 9.12 6.14
CA MET A 109 5.73 7.82 6.69
C MET A 109 4.80 7.05 5.74
N ARG A 110 3.77 7.71 5.20
CA ARG A 110 2.82 7.07 4.27
C ARG A 110 3.48 6.70 2.94
N GLN A 111 4.35 7.56 2.41
CA GLN A 111 5.11 7.28 1.19
C GLN A 111 6.04 6.08 1.36
N ASN A 112 6.77 6.01 2.48
CA ASN A 112 7.62 4.89 2.83
C ASN A 112 6.80 3.60 2.91
N GLN A 113 5.66 3.62 3.60
CA GLN A 113 4.78 2.46 3.70
C GLN A 113 4.26 1.99 2.33
N ILE A 114 3.80 2.92 1.48
CA ILE A 114 3.34 2.62 0.13
C ILE A 114 4.45 1.99 -0.71
N ARG A 115 5.66 2.58 -0.66
CA ARG A 115 6.84 2.08 -1.38
C ARG A 115 7.18 0.67 -0.94
N THR A 116 7.30 0.41 0.36
CA THR A 116 7.62 -0.92 0.91
C THR A 116 6.59 -1.95 0.44
N LYS A 117 5.29 -1.66 0.56
CA LYS A 117 4.24 -2.57 0.09
C LYS A 117 4.28 -2.81 -1.43
N PHE A 118 4.65 -1.80 -2.22
CA PHE A 118 4.80 -1.97 -3.66
C PHE A 118 5.99 -2.88 -3.99
N THR A 119 7.13 -2.69 -3.33
CA THR A 119 8.29 -3.59 -3.44
C THR A 119 7.93 -5.01 -3.05
N GLU A 120 7.25 -5.23 -1.93
CA GLU A 120 6.77 -6.55 -1.49
C GLU A 120 5.85 -7.21 -2.53
N ALA A 121 4.91 -6.45 -3.11
CA ALA A 121 4.02 -6.96 -4.14
C ALA A 121 4.77 -7.33 -5.44
N LEU A 122 5.77 -6.55 -5.84
CA LEU A 122 6.64 -6.89 -6.96
C LEU A 122 7.49 -8.15 -6.67
N GLN A 123 7.94 -8.33 -5.43
CA GLN A 123 8.69 -9.54 -5.01
C GLN A 123 7.78 -10.78 -5.09
N ALA A 124 6.56 -10.67 -4.58
CA ALA A 124 5.56 -11.72 -4.68
C ALA A 124 5.28 -12.08 -6.14
N TYR A 125 5.18 -11.10 -7.04
CA TYR A 125 4.96 -11.37 -8.45
C TYR A 125 6.16 -12.10 -9.09
N ARG A 126 7.40 -11.67 -8.81
CA ARG A 126 8.59 -12.40 -9.27
C ARG A 126 8.60 -13.85 -8.79
N GLN A 127 8.19 -14.12 -7.56
CA GLN A 127 8.12 -15.48 -7.04
C GLN A 127 7.10 -16.33 -7.81
N VAL A 128 5.91 -15.77 -8.09
CA VAL A 128 4.88 -16.44 -8.91
C VAL A 128 5.42 -16.81 -10.30
N GLU A 129 6.11 -15.89 -10.96
CA GLU A 129 6.71 -16.14 -12.28
C GLU A 129 7.85 -17.18 -12.22
N HIS A 130 8.69 -17.12 -11.18
CA HIS A 130 9.76 -18.11 -10.97
C HIS A 130 9.21 -19.53 -10.75
N ASP A 131 8.17 -19.67 -9.93
CA ASP A 131 7.52 -20.96 -9.67
C ASP A 131 6.88 -21.52 -10.94
N TYR A 132 6.25 -20.64 -11.73
CA TYR A 132 5.69 -21.01 -13.04
C TYR A 132 6.79 -21.47 -14.01
N ARG A 133 7.97 -20.84 -13.99
CA ARG A 133 9.15 -21.25 -14.79
C ARG A 133 9.60 -22.65 -14.47
N ALA A 134 9.78 -22.93 -13.18
CA ALA A 134 10.24 -24.23 -12.72
C ALA A 134 9.28 -25.34 -13.16
N LYS A 135 7.97 -25.12 -12.98
CA LYS A 135 6.93 -26.08 -13.39
C LYS A 135 6.86 -26.26 -14.91
N SER A 136 6.93 -25.17 -15.67
CA SER A 136 6.91 -25.20 -17.14
C SER A 136 8.13 -25.94 -17.70
N ARG A 137 9.33 -25.69 -17.15
CA ARG A 137 10.54 -26.45 -17.51
C ARG A 137 10.40 -27.95 -17.22
N GLN A 138 9.85 -28.31 -16.06
CA GLN A 138 9.61 -29.70 -15.72
C GLN A 138 8.63 -30.38 -16.69
N ARG A 139 7.58 -29.67 -17.13
CA ARG A 139 6.66 -30.17 -18.15
C ARG A 139 7.37 -30.39 -19.49
N VAL A 140 8.17 -29.43 -19.94
CA VAL A 140 8.97 -29.56 -21.17
C VAL A 140 9.90 -30.76 -21.08
N GLU A 141 10.64 -30.93 -19.99
CA GLU A 141 11.54 -32.07 -19.77
C GLU A 141 10.79 -33.42 -19.89
N ARG A 142 9.62 -33.54 -19.25
CA ARG A 142 8.81 -34.76 -19.33
C ARG A 142 8.36 -35.06 -20.75
N GLN A 143 7.88 -34.04 -21.49
CA GLN A 143 7.39 -34.22 -22.85
C GLN A 143 8.52 -34.48 -23.84
N TYR A 144 9.67 -33.85 -23.65
CA TYR A 144 10.85 -34.10 -24.48
C TYR A 144 11.35 -35.54 -24.32
N ARG A 145 11.36 -36.07 -23.10
CA ARG A 145 11.78 -37.46 -22.83
C ARG A 145 10.80 -38.54 -23.33
N ILE A 146 9.58 -38.18 -23.70
CA ILE A 146 8.67 -39.12 -24.40
C ILE A 146 9.23 -39.44 -25.79
N VAL A 147 9.89 -38.46 -26.41
CA VAL A 147 10.44 -38.58 -27.78
C VAL A 147 11.90 -39.02 -27.75
N GLU A 148 12.70 -38.46 -26.84
CA GLU A 148 14.12 -38.77 -26.67
C GLU A 148 14.40 -39.14 -25.20
N PRO A 149 14.26 -40.43 -24.81
CA PRO A 149 14.37 -40.86 -23.42
C PRO A 149 15.72 -40.54 -22.76
N ASN A 150 16.78 -40.46 -23.55
CA ASN A 150 18.15 -40.22 -23.07
C ASN A 150 18.58 -38.74 -23.14
N ALA A 151 17.62 -37.83 -23.39
CA ALA A 151 17.91 -36.40 -23.52
C ALA A 151 18.58 -35.81 -22.27
N THR A 152 19.68 -35.11 -22.51
CA THR A 152 20.43 -34.36 -21.51
C THR A 152 19.70 -33.06 -21.13
N GLN A 153 20.02 -32.51 -19.95
CA GLN A 153 19.45 -31.22 -19.53
C GLN A 153 19.84 -30.06 -20.47
N GLN A 154 20.98 -30.18 -21.15
CA GLN A 154 21.44 -29.19 -22.11
C GLN A 154 20.57 -29.19 -23.36
N GLU A 155 20.28 -30.36 -23.94
CA GLU A 155 19.38 -30.49 -25.10
C GLU A 155 17.96 -29.99 -24.78
N ILE A 156 17.44 -30.29 -23.59
CA ILE A 156 16.14 -29.77 -23.13
C ILE A 156 16.16 -28.24 -23.02
N SER A 157 17.26 -27.66 -22.52
CA SER A 157 17.42 -26.21 -22.40
C SER A 157 17.51 -25.53 -23.77
N GLU A 158 18.19 -26.16 -24.73
CA GLU A 158 18.28 -25.70 -26.12
C GLU A 158 16.91 -25.75 -26.83
N ALA A 159 16.10 -26.76 -26.51
CA ALA A 159 14.73 -26.86 -27.01
C ALA A 159 13.85 -25.69 -26.54
N ILE A 160 14.02 -25.24 -25.30
CA ILE A 160 13.31 -24.07 -24.74
C ILE A 160 13.81 -22.77 -25.40
N THR A 161 15.13 -22.60 -25.48
CA THR A 161 15.76 -21.33 -25.85
C THR A 161 15.62 -21.06 -27.35
N ASN A 162 16.09 -22.00 -28.19
CA ASN A 162 16.23 -21.79 -29.63
C ASN A 162 15.07 -22.37 -30.45
N GLY A 163 14.09 -23.01 -29.81
CA GLY A 163 13.22 -23.96 -30.52
C GLY A 163 14.01 -25.14 -31.09
N GLY A 164 15.22 -25.38 -30.57
CA GLY A 164 16.23 -26.31 -31.10
C GLY A 164 15.85 -27.79 -31.00
N GLY A 165 14.76 -28.11 -30.30
CA GLY A 165 14.19 -29.46 -30.29
C GLY A 165 13.56 -29.85 -31.62
N ASN A 166 13.34 -28.89 -32.54
CA ASN A 166 12.69 -29.15 -33.83
C ASN A 166 13.29 -30.34 -34.57
N GLN A 167 14.62 -30.52 -34.58
CA GLN A 167 15.23 -31.59 -35.35
C GLN A 167 14.94 -32.99 -34.77
N VAL A 168 15.00 -33.13 -33.44
CA VAL A 168 14.66 -34.38 -32.72
C VAL A 168 13.18 -34.71 -32.89
N PHE A 169 12.30 -33.71 -32.76
CA PHE A 169 10.87 -33.90 -33.00
C PHE A 169 10.55 -34.19 -34.47
N MET A 170 11.21 -33.55 -35.43
CA MET A 170 11.01 -33.82 -36.87
C MET A 170 11.44 -35.26 -37.25
N GLN A 171 12.51 -35.76 -36.65
CA GLN A 171 12.93 -37.15 -36.84
C GLN A 171 11.89 -38.13 -36.28
N ALA A 172 11.38 -37.87 -35.07
CA ALA A 172 10.34 -38.69 -34.46
C ALA A 172 8.99 -38.62 -35.19
N LEU A 173 8.65 -37.46 -35.76
CA LEU A 173 7.47 -37.27 -36.60
C LEU A 173 7.58 -37.95 -37.98
N THR A 174 8.77 -38.37 -38.39
CA THR A 174 8.95 -39.14 -39.63
C THR A 174 8.75 -40.65 -39.40
N SER A 175 8.84 -41.10 -38.14
CA SER A 175 8.60 -42.49 -37.74
C SER A 175 7.11 -42.75 -37.51
N SER A 176 6.52 -43.67 -38.27
CA SER A 176 5.07 -43.92 -38.28
C SER A 176 4.51 -44.56 -37.01
N SER A 177 5.32 -45.22 -36.18
CA SER A 177 4.89 -45.87 -34.93
C SER A 177 4.51 -44.89 -33.82
N ASP A 178 5.14 -43.71 -33.80
CA ASP A 178 5.08 -42.78 -32.66
C ASP A 178 4.56 -41.38 -33.05
N TYR A 179 4.09 -41.22 -34.29
CA TYR A 179 3.67 -39.94 -34.85
C TYR A 179 2.71 -39.14 -33.95
N ALA A 180 1.64 -39.79 -33.46
CA ALA A 180 0.63 -39.11 -32.64
C ALA A 180 1.20 -38.63 -31.29
N ASN A 181 2.01 -39.46 -30.64
CA ASN A 181 2.65 -39.13 -29.36
C ASN A 181 3.72 -38.05 -29.53
N ALA A 182 4.56 -38.18 -30.55
CA ALA A 182 5.58 -37.19 -30.91
C ALA A 182 4.96 -35.84 -31.28
N ARG A 183 3.83 -35.83 -32.00
CA ARG A 183 3.12 -34.60 -32.38
C ARG A 183 2.52 -33.89 -31.18
N SER A 184 1.89 -34.62 -30.28
CA SER A 184 1.33 -34.06 -29.05
C SER A 184 2.43 -33.49 -28.15
N ALA A 185 3.50 -34.26 -27.91
CA ALA A 185 4.65 -33.84 -27.12
C ALA A 185 5.32 -32.59 -27.71
N TYR A 186 5.47 -32.54 -29.04
CA TYR A 186 6.02 -31.38 -29.74
C TYR A 186 5.19 -30.11 -29.51
N ASN A 187 3.87 -30.20 -29.69
CA ASN A 187 2.96 -29.05 -29.51
C ASN A 187 3.00 -28.53 -28.06
N GLU A 188 3.04 -29.44 -27.08
CA GLU A 188 3.16 -29.07 -25.67
C GLU A 188 4.50 -28.39 -25.38
N VAL A 189 5.62 -28.94 -25.87
CA VAL A 189 6.95 -28.33 -25.72
C VAL A 189 6.99 -26.92 -26.33
N GLN A 190 6.46 -26.74 -27.54
CA GLN A 190 6.41 -25.43 -28.20
C GLN A 190 5.58 -24.43 -27.38
N THR A 191 4.41 -24.87 -26.91
CA THR A 191 3.50 -24.04 -26.10
C THR A 191 4.17 -23.58 -24.81
N ARG A 192 4.84 -24.48 -24.09
CA ARG A 192 5.55 -24.13 -22.84
C ARG A 192 6.82 -23.33 -23.06
N ALA A 193 7.53 -23.55 -24.16
CA ALA A 193 8.66 -22.70 -24.53
C ALA A 193 8.22 -21.26 -24.78
N GLN A 194 7.07 -21.06 -25.44
CA GLN A 194 6.48 -19.72 -25.61
C GLN A 194 6.08 -19.11 -24.26
N ASP A 195 5.48 -19.88 -23.35
CA ASP A 195 5.11 -19.41 -22.02
C ASP A 195 6.32 -18.96 -21.19
N ILE A 196 7.41 -19.74 -21.24
CA ILE A 196 8.68 -19.37 -20.59
C ILE A 196 9.22 -18.05 -21.14
N ARG A 197 9.17 -17.82 -22.46
CA ARG A 197 9.63 -16.56 -23.06
C ARG A 197 8.80 -15.35 -22.63
N LYS A 198 7.47 -15.49 -22.58
CA LYS A 198 6.57 -14.41 -22.11
C LYS A 198 6.88 -14.05 -20.65
N MET A 199 7.00 -15.05 -19.79
CA MET A 199 7.41 -14.84 -18.40
C MET A 199 8.80 -14.23 -18.28
N GLU A 200 9.77 -14.58 -19.14
CA GLU A 200 11.08 -13.93 -19.15
C GLU A 200 10.98 -12.43 -19.50
N GLN A 201 10.05 -12.05 -20.39
CA GLN A 201 9.73 -10.64 -20.65
C GLN A 201 9.13 -9.98 -19.41
N THR A 202 8.13 -10.61 -18.77
CA THR A 202 7.54 -10.11 -17.51
C THR A 202 8.59 -9.93 -16.42
N LEU A 203 9.50 -10.89 -16.25
CA LEU A 203 10.59 -10.81 -15.27
C LEU A 203 11.56 -9.67 -15.56
N ALA A 204 11.85 -9.39 -16.85
CA ALA A 204 12.67 -8.26 -17.25
C ALA A 204 11.98 -6.92 -16.95
N GLU A 205 10.68 -6.81 -17.22
CA GLU A 205 9.89 -5.63 -16.89
C GLU A 205 9.81 -5.41 -15.37
N LEU A 206 9.59 -6.48 -14.59
CA LEU A 206 9.67 -6.43 -13.13
C LEU A 206 11.06 -6.00 -12.67
N ALA A 207 12.15 -6.47 -13.31
CA ALA A 207 13.50 -6.02 -13.00
C ALA A 207 13.66 -4.51 -13.17
N GLN A 208 13.15 -3.96 -14.28
CA GLN A 208 13.13 -2.52 -14.51
C GLN A 208 12.33 -1.77 -13.44
N LEU A 209 11.12 -2.24 -13.09
CA LEU A 209 10.31 -1.61 -12.06
C LEU A 209 11.01 -1.57 -10.70
N PHE A 210 11.72 -2.63 -10.31
CA PHE A 210 12.51 -2.62 -9.09
C PHE A 210 13.67 -1.64 -9.14
N SER A 211 14.41 -1.58 -10.25
CA SER A 211 15.48 -0.60 -10.41
C SER A 211 14.94 0.83 -10.30
N ASP A 212 13.77 1.09 -10.89
CA ASP A 212 13.12 2.39 -10.83
C ASP A 212 12.72 2.75 -9.39
N ILE A 213 12.22 1.78 -8.61
CA ILE A 213 11.86 1.99 -7.20
C ILE A 213 13.09 2.12 -6.30
N ASP A 214 14.17 1.38 -6.54
CA ASP A 214 15.39 1.42 -5.74
C ASP A 214 16.07 2.80 -5.80
N VAL A 215 16.06 3.45 -6.96
CA VAL A 215 16.48 4.85 -7.11
C VAL A 215 15.65 5.80 -6.23
N LEU A 216 14.36 5.51 -6.03
CA LEU A 216 13.49 6.28 -5.13
C LEU A 216 13.73 5.96 -3.64
N VAL A 217 14.42 4.85 -3.33
CA VAL A 217 14.85 4.49 -1.96
C VAL A 217 16.14 5.22 -1.60
N THR A 218 17.13 5.25 -2.50
CA THR A 218 18.46 5.82 -2.21
C THR A 218 18.41 7.31 -1.88
N GLN A 219 17.43 8.06 -2.40
CA GLN A 219 17.23 9.49 -2.07
C GLN A 219 16.75 9.76 -0.63
N GLN A 220 16.37 8.75 0.16
CA GLN A 220 15.70 8.95 1.47
C GLN A 220 16.41 8.32 2.68
N ASN A 221 17.58 7.70 2.50
CA ASN A 221 18.28 6.92 3.54
C ASN A 221 18.80 7.71 4.75
N GLU A 222 18.61 9.03 4.84
CA GLU A 222 18.89 9.79 6.08
C GLU A 222 17.67 9.90 7.05
N THR A 223 16.46 9.50 6.65
CA THR A 223 15.23 9.76 7.44
C THR A 223 14.68 8.58 8.26
N LEU A 224 15.24 7.37 8.15
CA LEU A 224 14.76 6.21 8.91
C LEU A 224 15.03 6.30 10.41
N VAL A 225 16.06 7.04 10.83
CA VAL A 225 16.40 7.23 12.26
C VAL A 225 15.40 8.15 12.98
N ALA A 226 14.70 9.03 12.26
CA ALA A 226 13.73 9.96 12.85
C ALA A 226 12.34 9.34 13.14
N ILE A 227 12.07 8.11 12.67
CA ILE A 227 10.77 7.46 12.84
C ILE A 227 10.63 6.81 14.22
N GLU A 228 11.73 6.28 14.79
CA GLU A 228 11.73 5.79 16.18
C GLU A 228 11.50 6.94 17.17
N GLU A 229 12.08 8.12 16.91
CA GLU A 229 11.87 9.34 17.69
C GLU A 229 10.42 9.86 17.55
N SER A 230 9.83 9.81 16.35
CA SER A 230 8.46 10.26 16.10
C SER A 230 7.38 9.36 16.71
N ALA A 231 7.58 8.04 16.70
CA ALA A 231 6.64 7.10 17.34
C ALA A 231 6.66 7.28 18.87
N ALA A 232 7.85 7.50 19.45
CA ALA A 232 8.01 7.85 20.85
C ALA A 232 7.33 9.18 21.20
N ASP A 233 7.41 10.18 20.31
CA ASP A 233 6.72 11.47 20.50
C ASP A 233 5.20 11.35 20.42
N VAL A 234 4.64 10.51 19.53
CA VAL A 234 3.19 10.29 19.45
C VAL A 234 2.67 9.55 20.68
N GLU A 235 3.42 8.57 21.19
CA GLU A 235 3.11 7.89 22.45
C GLU A 235 3.17 8.84 23.65
N ALA A 236 4.23 9.65 23.77
CA ALA A 236 4.40 10.64 24.82
C ALA A 236 3.31 11.72 24.80
N ASN A 237 2.91 12.19 23.62
CA ASN A 237 1.83 13.17 23.46
C ASN A 237 0.45 12.58 23.75
N ALA A 238 0.20 11.31 23.40
CA ALA A 238 -1.02 10.61 23.74
C ALA A 238 -1.15 10.41 25.26
N GLU A 239 -0.06 10.03 25.94
CA GLU A 239 0.00 9.89 27.40
C GLU A 239 -0.22 11.24 28.11
N ALA A 240 0.42 12.31 27.62
CA ALA A 240 0.23 13.67 28.14
C ALA A 240 -1.24 14.14 27.97
N GLY A 241 -1.87 13.86 26.82
CA GLY A 241 -3.28 14.16 26.60
C GLY A 241 -4.22 13.39 27.52
N LEU A 242 -3.91 12.12 27.80
CA LEU A 242 -4.66 11.29 28.75
C LEU A 242 -4.52 11.81 30.20
N LYS A 243 -3.33 12.30 30.56
CA LYS A 243 -3.07 12.91 31.86
C LYS A 243 -3.83 14.23 32.05
N GLU A 244 -3.81 15.12 31.05
CA GLU A 244 -4.53 16.39 31.12
C GLU A 244 -6.06 16.23 31.11
N THR A 245 -6.60 15.28 30.34
CA THR A 245 -8.04 14.94 30.41
C THR A 245 -8.43 14.36 31.77
N SER A 246 -7.60 13.49 32.36
CA SER A 246 -7.84 12.96 33.71
C SER A 246 -7.80 14.07 34.78
N ARG A 247 -6.90 15.06 34.62
CA ARG A 247 -6.78 16.22 35.50
C ARG A 247 -7.98 17.15 35.35
N ALA A 248 -8.42 17.42 34.12
CA ALA A 248 -9.62 18.19 33.83
C ALA A 248 -10.88 17.55 34.44
N VAL A 249 -11.03 16.23 34.35
CA VAL A 249 -12.14 15.49 34.98
C VAL A 249 -12.08 15.60 36.52
N LYS A 250 -10.90 15.47 37.13
CA LYS A 250 -10.72 15.64 38.59
C LYS A 250 -11.04 17.06 39.04
N ILE A 251 -10.57 18.08 38.31
CA ILE A 251 -10.87 19.49 38.60
C ILE A 251 -12.38 19.72 38.48
N ALA A 252 -13.01 19.32 37.37
CA ALA A 252 -14.44 19.46 37.16
C ALA A 252 -15.27 18.78 38.28
N ARG A 253 -14.87 17.59 38.74
CA ARG A 253 -15.54 16.87 39.85
C ARG A 253 -15.37 17.59 41.18
N SER A 254 -14.19 18.18 41.44
CA SER A 254 -13.92 18.93 42.66
C SER A 254 -14.69 20.26 42.73
N LEU A 255 -14.88 20.93 41.59
CA LEU A 255 -15.65 22.18 41.49
C LEU A 255 -17.13 21.94 41.79
N ARG A 256 -17.72 20.81 41.36
CA ARG A 256 -19.11 20.45 41.69
C ARG A 256 -19.32 20.31 43.20
N LYS A 257 -18.37 19.69 43.92
CA LYS A 257 -18.43 19.55 45.38
C LYS A 257 -18.31 20.90 46.10
N LYS A 258 -17.40 21.77 45.66
CA LYS A 258 -17.20 23.11 46.24
C LYS A 258 -18.42 24.02 46.05
N ARG A 259 -19.15 23.90 44.94
CA ARG A 259 -20.42 24.64 44.73
C ARG A 259 -21.48 24.26 45.77
N TRP A 260 -21.61 22.98 46.10
CA TRP A 260 -22.54 22.50 47.14
C TRP A 260 -22.14 22.98 48.54
N ILE A 261 -20.84 22.95 48.87
CA ILE A 261 -20.35 23.46 50.15
C ILE A 261 -20.65 24.95 50.31
N CYS A 262 -20.38 25.76 49.27
CA CYS A 262 -20.69 27.18 49.29
C CYS A 262 -22.20 27.46 49.47
N PHE A 263 -23.05 26.68 48.80
CA PHE A 263 -24.50 26.78 48.93
C PHE A 263 -24.99 26.55 50.37
N PHE A 264 -24.48 25.51 51.06
CA PHE A 264 -24.85 25.26 52.46
C PHE A 264 -24.38 26.35 53.43
N ILE A 265 -23.18 26.90 53.21
CA ILE A 265 -22.66 27.99 54.04
C ILE A 265 -23.56 29.23 53.92
N VAL A 266 -23.98 29.60 52.70
CA VAL A 266 -24.89 30.72 52.47
C VAL A 266 -26.24 30.49 53.15
N LEU A 267 -26.79 29.27 53.07
CA LEU A 267 -28.06 28.91 53.71
C LEU A 267 -28.00 29.07 55.24
N ILE A 268 -26.90 28.63 55.87
CA ILE A 268 -26.69 28.77 57.31
C ILE A 268 -26.64 30.25 57.72
N ILE A 269 -25.94 31.09 56.96
CA ILE A 269 -25.84 32.53 57.24
C ILE A 269 -27.23 33.18 57.20
N VAL A 270 -28.04 32.86 56.18
CA VAL A 270 -29.42 33.37 56.05
C VAL A 270 -30.29 32.92 57.23
N ALA A 271 -30.17 31.67 57.68
CA ALA A 271 -30.90 31.16 58.84
C ALA A 271 -30.54 31.91 60.13
N ILE A 272 -29.25 32.18 60.37
CA ILE A 272 -28.79 32.95 61.54
C ILE A 272 -29.37 34.36 61.51
N LEU A 273 -29.33 35.04 60.36
CA LEU A 273 -29.91 36.38 60.21
C LEU A 273 -31.42 36.39 60.48
N ALA A 274 -32.15 35.38 59.99
CA ALA A 274 -33.58 35.23 60.26
C ALA A 274 -33.87 35.05 61.76
N ILE A 275 -33.06 34.25 62.48
CA ILE A 275 -33.20 34.06 63.93
C ILE A 275 -32.90 35.35 64.69
N VAL A 276 -31.84 36.07 64.33
CA VAL A 276 -31.50 37.36 64.97
C VAL A 276 -32.61 38.37 64.75
N LEU A 277 -33.13 38.49 63.53
CA LEU A 277 -34.25 39.37 63.23
C LEU A 277 -35.49 38.97 64.03
N ALA A 278 -35.83 37.68 64.08
CA ALA A 278 -36.95 37.19 64.90
C ALA A 278 -36.79 37.61 66.37
N VAL A 279 -35.64 37.33 67.00
CA VAL A 279 -35.41 37.69 68.42
C VAL A 279 -35.48 39.20 68.66
N VAL A 280 -34.97 40.02 67.73
CA VAL A 280 -35.04 41.48 67.83
C VAL A 280 -36.47 41.99 67.71
N PHE A 281 -37.27 41.42 66.81
CA PHE A 281 -38.67 41.81 66.62
C PHE A 281 -39.59 41.28 67.73
N THR A 282 -39.31 40.13 68.34
CA THR A 282 -40.09 39.61 69.48
C THR A 282 -39.75 40.29 70.81
N LYS A 283 -38.61 40.97 70.91
CA LYS A 283 -38.19 41.74 72.10
C LYS A 283 -38.61 43.22 72.06
N LYS A 284 -39.31 43.66 71.02
CA LYS A 284 -39.91 44.99 70.91
C LYS A 284 -41.41 44.89 71.17
#